data_AF-G4YEX3-F1
#
_entry.id   AF-G4YEX3-F1
#
_cell.length_a   1.000
_cell.length_b   1.000
_cell.length_c   1.000
_cell.angle_alpha   90.00
_cell.angle_beta   90.00
_cell.angle_gamma   90.00
#
_symmetry.space_group_name_H-M   'P 1'
#
loop_
_entity.id
_entity.type
_entity.pdbx_description
1 polymer ?
#
loop_
_entity_poly.entity_id
_entity_poly.type
_entity_poly.pdbx_seq_one_letter_code
_entity_poly.pdbx_strand_id
1 'polypeptide(L)'
;MMPPHRSPLKRLSLSPPVWKDQLRQRCLQRLKRDRGQLLAKLRRPDALSVSEEMQRLVAHEQQQQREQQQKSLSASASVDDLLLMGRLKESDYLDIVHALEDALRHETEDDEEEEELRLAEHMADLEDVELEALLAGLDLGGQPQEEQHQHQQMHESSGGGYDDAELDELLSHDSFSVSVLCPICKTGYLRENADDRAAVPFISCRCGFTFHVKYVYHGVLEDFQDKIVNAFMAHRYADTRMGRCVSLT
;
A
#
# COMPACT_ATOMS: atom_id res chain seq x y z
N MET A 1 -8.72 25.46 -51.30
CA MET A 1 -9.43 25.01 -50.09
C MET A 1 -8.47 25.18 -48.91
N MET A 2 -8.82 26.03 -47.95
CA MET A 2 -8.04 26.29 -46.73
C MET A 2 -8.79 25.70 -45.53
N PRO A 3 -8.10 25.11 -44.52
CA PRO A 3 -8.76 24.54 -43.36
C PRO A 3 -9.28 25.63 -42.41
N PRO A 4 -10.35 25.37 -41.63
CA PRO A 4 -10.96 26.39 -40.78
C PRO A 4 -10.10 26.68 -39.54
N HIS A 5 -10.06 27.96 -39.18
CA HIS A 5 -9.40 28.49 -38.00
C HIS A 5 -9.91 27.83 -36.71
N ARG A 6 -8.99 27.24 -35.94
CA ARG A 6 -9.22 26.87 -34.54
C ARG A 6 -9.46 28.14 -33.72
N SER A 7 -10.62 28.22 -33.06
CA SER A 7 -10.95 29.26 -32.09
C SER A 7 -9.95 29.30 -30.93
N PRO A 8 -9.63 30.48 -30.37
CA PRO A 8 -8.69 30.59 -29.26
C PRO A 8 -9.31 29.98 -28.00
N LEU A 9 -8.60 29.02 -27.41
CA LEU A 9 -8.91 28.50 -26.08
C LEU A 9 -8.95 29.68 -25.10
N LYS A 10 -10.15 29.97 -24.58
CA LYS A 10 -10.35 30.92 -23.48
C LYS A 10 -9.43 30.47 -22.34
N ARG A 11 -8.42 31.29 -22.02
CA ARG A 11 -7.59 31.10 -20.83
C ARG A 11 -8.51 31.06 -19.63
N LEU A 12 -8.70 29.88 -19.06
CA LEU A 12 -9.33 29.70 -17.75
C LEU A 12 -8.56 30.60 -16.78
N SER A 13 -9.23 31.61 -16.22
CA SER A 13 -8.62 32.48 -15.23
C SER A 13 -8.15 31.61 -14.07
N LEU A 14 -6.84 31.53 -13.89
CA LEU A 14 -6.19 30.85 -12.76
C LEU A 14 -6.34 31.69 -11.48
N SER A 15 -7.55 32.13 -11.15
CA SER A 15 -7.83 32.73 -9.86
C SER A 15 -7.55 31.66 -8.79
N PRO A 16 -6.72 31.94 -7.78
CA PRO A 16 -6.53 31.03 -6.66
C PRO A 16 -7.89 30.56 -6.14
N PRO A 17 -8.08 29.25 -5.91
CA PRO A 17 -9.36 28.77 -5.38
C PRO A 17 -9.70 29.55 -4.10
N VAL A 18 -10.97 29.92 -3.94
CA VAL A 18 -11.49 30.87 -2.94
C VAL A 18 -10.94 30.62 -1.52
N TRP A 19 -10.68 29.36 -1.17
CA TRP A 19 -10.07 28.98 0.11
C TRP A 19 -8.67 29.58 0.34
N LYS A 20 -7.85 29.78 -0.70
CA LYS A 20 -6.52 30.40 -0.58
C LYS A 20 -6.63 31.85 -0.16
N ASP A 21 -7.59 32.58 -0.71
CA ASP A 21 -7.81 33.99 -0.35
C ASP A 21 -8.43 34.11 1.05
N GLN A 22 -9.37 33.21 1.40
CA GLN A 22 -9.89 33.13 2.77
C GLN A 22 -8.78 32.81 3.80
N LEU A 23 -7.87 31.89 3.49
CA LEU A 23 -6.73 31.55 4.34
C LEU A 23 -5.79 32.75 4.49
N ARG A 24 -5.44 33.42 3.40
CA ARG A 24 -4.62 34.65 3.43
C ARG A 24 -5.26 35.72 4.29
N GLN A 25 -6.58 35.94 4.15
CA GLN A 25 -7.30 36.94 4.93
C GLN A 25 -7.31 36.61 6.42
N ARG A 26 -7.52 35.33 6.79
CA ARG A 26 -7.43 34.86 8.18
C ARG A 26 -6.01 35.03 8.76
N CYS A 27 -4.98 34.68 7.99
CA CYS A 27 -3.59 34.88 8.40
C CYS A 27 -3.28 36.37 8.63
N LEU A 28 -3.67 37.25 7.70
CA LEU A 28 -3.49 38.70 7.85
C LEU A 28 -4.23 39.27 9.06
N GLN A 29 -5.45 38.81 9.32
CA GLN A 29 -6.20 39.22 10.51
C GLN A 29 -5.50 38.78 11.80
N ARG A 30 -4.97 37.55 11.84
CA ARG A 30 -4.21 37.05 12.98
C ARG A 30 -2.94 37.89 13.19
N LEU A 31 -2.18 38.14 12.14
CA LEU A 31 -0.97 38.96 12.18
C LEU A 31 -1.24 40.39 12.68
N LYS A 32 -2.33 41.02 12.21
CA LYS A 32 -2.76 42.35 12.69
C LYS A 32 -3.11 42.33 14.17
N ARG A 33 -3.81 41.30 14.64
CA ARG A 33 -4.17 41.13 16.06
C ARG A 33 -2.93 40.93 16.92
N ASP A 34 -2.04 40.03 16.52
CA ASP A 34 -0.84 39.67 17.27
C ASP A 34 0.11 40.87 17.34
N ARG A 35 0.27 41.63 16.25
CA ARG A 35 0.98 42.91 16.24
C ARG A 35 0.35 43.92 17.21
N GLY A 36 -0.98 44.04 17.22
CA GLY A 36 -1.69 44.93 18.13
C GLY A 36 -1.44 44.57 19.60
N GLN A 37 -1.50 43.28 19.92
CA GLN A 37 -1.21 42.77 21.26
C GLN A 37 0.24 42.99 21.67
N LEU A 38 1.19 42.73 20.77
CA LEU A 38 2.61 42.96 21.02
C LEU A 38 2.89 44.45 21.28
N LEU A 39 2.37 45.34 20.43
CA LEU A 39 2.52 46.79 20.63
C LEU A 39 1.84 47.28 21.90
N ALA A 40 0.73 46.68 22.32
CA ALA A 40 0.07 47.00 23.58
C ALA A 40 0.92 46.55 24.79
N LYS A 41 1.53 45.35 24.72
CA LYS A 41 2.45 44.85 25.74
C LYS A 41 3.68 45.74 25.87
N LEU A 42 4.29 46.15 24.75
CA LEU A 42 5.50 46.99 24.73
C LEU A 42 5.26 48.44 25.19
N ARG A 43 4.01 48.93 25.17
CA ARG A 43 3.65 50.26 25.69
C ARG A 43 3.46 50.27 27.21
N ARG A 44 3.51 49.13 27.89
CA ARG A 44 3.35 49.07 29.35
C ARG A 44 4.60 49.61 30.05
N PRO A 45 4.48 50.34 31.17
CA PRO A 45 5.62 50.85 31.93
C PRO A 45 6.54 49.74 32.46
N ASP A 46 5.99 48.55 32.71
CA ASP A 46 6.71 47.36 33.17
C ASP A 46 7.09 46.42 32.01
N ALA A 47 7.11 46.92 30.77
CA ALA A 47 7.45 46.12 29.62
C ALA A 47 8.92 45.69 29.68
N LEU A 48 9.14 44.39 29.72
CA LEU A 48 10.44 43.78 29.51
C LEU A 48 10.98 44.19 28.14
N SER A 49 12.30 44.17 28.00
CA SER A 49 12.91 44.45 26.70
C SER A 49 12.37 43.45 25.65
N VAL A 50 12.23 43.92 24.41
CA VAL A 50 11.80 43.06 23.28
C VAL A 50 12.66 41.79 23.20
N SER A 51 13.94 41.90 23.55
CA SER A 51 14.89 40.78 23.61
C SER A 51 14.51 39.72 24.66
N GLU A 52 14.14 40.13 25.87
CA GLU A 52 13.76 39.19 26.95
C GLU A 52 12.44 38.47 26.67
N GLU A 53 11.44 39.16 26.11
CA GLU A 53 10.18 38.53 25.73
C GLU A 53 10.40 37.50 24.59
N MET A 54 11.27 37.82 23.61
CA MET A 54 11.65 36.89 22.53
C MET A 54 12.35 35.65 23.10
N GLN A 55 13.28 35.82 24.04
CA GLN A 55 14.00 34.71 24.67
C GLN A 55 13.07 33.78 25.44
N ARG A 56 12.07 34.33 26.14
CA ARG A 56 11.05 33.52 26.82
C ARG A 56 10.16 32.75 25.84
N LEU A 57 9.74 33.39 24.74
CA LEU A 57 8.94 32.72 23.71
C LEU A 57 9.70 31.55 23.09
N VAL A 58 10.99 31.73 22.76
CA VAL A 58 11.85 30.66 22.24
C VAL A 58 12.04 29.53 23.26
N ALA A 59 12.28 29.86 24.53
CA ALA A 59 12.42 28.86 25.60
C ALA A 59 11.13 28.04 25.79
N HIS A 60 9.97 28.71 25.77
CA HIS A 60 8.66 28.07 25.88
C HIS A 60 8.34 27.19 24.65
N GLU A 61 8.68 27.63 23.44
CA GLU A 61 8.49 26.86 22.22
C GLU A 61 9.40 25.62 22.18
N GLN A 62 10.66 25.74 22.60
CA GLN A 62 11.56 24.57 22.74
C GLN A 62 11.04 23.56 23.77
N GLN A 63 10.49 24.02 24.88
CA GLN A 63 9.89 23.14 25.88
C GLN A 63 8.66 22.42 25.33
N GLN A 64 7.77 23.12 24.63
CA GLN A 64 6.61 22.49 23.98
C GLN A 64 7.02 21.46 22.92
N GLN A 65 8.08 21.72 22.15
CA GLN A 65 8.58 20.76 21.17
C GLN A 65 9.12 19.49 21.85
N ARG A 66 9.82 19.61 22.98
CA ARG A 66 10.27 18.45 23.76
C ARG A 66 9.10 17.63 24.31
N GLU A 67 8.11 18.29 24.89
CA GLU A 67 6.90 17.63 25.41
C GLU A 67 6.10 16.96 24.28
N GLN A 68 6.01 17.59 23.10
CA GLN A 68 5.38 16.99 21.93
C GLN A 68 6.17 15.81 21.37
N GLN A 69 7.51 15.86 21.33
CA GLN A 69 8.33 14.71 20.95
C GLN A 69 8.13 13.55 21.90
N GLN A 70 8.10 13.80 23.21
CA GLN A 70 7.90 12.75 24.20
C GLN A 70 6.50 12.13 24.10
N LYS A 71 5.46 12.94 23.88
CA LYS A 71 4.09 12.46 23.60
C LYS A 71 3.99 11.69 22.27
N SER A 72 4.68 12.17 21.24
CA SER A 72 4.76 11.52 19.93
C SER A 72 5.38 10.14 20.03
N LEU A 73 6.50 10.01 20.75
CA LEU A 73 7.19 8.73 20.95
C LEU A 73 6.32 7.75 21.74
N SER A 74 5.58 8.22 22.75
CA SER A 74 4.63 7.37 23.46
C SER A 74 3.40 6.97 22.64
N ALA A 75 3.05 7.74 21.61
CA ALA A 75 1.93 7.43 20.71
C ALA A 75 2.32 6.47 19.58
N SER A 76 3.61 6.26 19.33
CA SER A 76 4.14 5.31 18.35
C SER A 76 4.85 4.12 18.99
N ALA A 77 4.73 3.94 20.31
CA ALA A 77 5.32 2.83 21.03
C ALA A 77 4.57 1.53 20.71
N SER A 78 5.28 0.42 20.52
CA SER A 78 4.66 -0.91 20.37
C SER A 78 3.97 -1.34 21.67
N VAL A 79 3.10 -2.36 21.60
CA VAL A 79 2.44 -2.92 22.79
C VAL A 79 3.50 -3.44 23.79
N ASP A 80 4.57 -4.07 23.28
CA ASP A 80 5.73 -4.48 24.06
C ASP A 80 6.46 -3.30 24.69
N ASP A 81 6.71 -2.22 23.93
CA ASP A 81 7.35 -1.01 24.46
C ASP A 81 6.52 -0.39 25.59
N LEU A 82 5.19 -0.42 25.48
CA LEU A 82 4.29 0.06 26.52
C LEU A 82 4.35 -0.82 27.78
N LEU A 83 4.49 -2.15 27.63
CA LEU A 83 4.71 -3.08 28.74
C LEU A 83 6.07 -2.85 29.40
N LEU A 84 7.16 -2.76 28.62
CA LEU A 84 8.52 -2.49 29.12
C LEU A 84 8.63 -1.13 29.80
N MET A 85 7.94 -0.11 29.30
CA MET A 85 7.87 1.21 29.94
C MET A 85 6.98 1.23 31.18
N GLY A 86 6.34 0.11 31.55
CA GLY A 86 5.41 0.01 32.68
C GLY A 86 4.12 0.82 32.50
N ARG A 87 3.79 1.18 31.26
CA ARG A 87 2.59 1.95 30.89
C ARG A 87 1.39 1.05 30.56
N LEU A 88 1.65 -0.22 30.25
CA LEU A 88 0.66 -1.26 30.04
C LEU A 88 0.85 -2.33 31.11
N LYS A 89 -0.25 -2.88 31.64
CA LYS A 89 -0.20 -3.99 32.58
C LYS A 89 -0.05 -5.31 31.83
N GLU A 90 0.56 -6.29 32.47
CA GLU A 90 0.70 -7.64 31.91
C GLU A 90 -0.66 -8.29 31.61
N SER A 91 -1.68 -8.05 32.43
CA SER A 91 -3.06 -8.50 32.15
C SER A 91 -3.59 -7.94 30.84
N ASP A 92 -3.43 -6.64 30.64
CA ASP A 92 -3.97 -5.93 29.48
C ASP A 92 -3.18 -6.31 28.23
N TYR A 93 -1.87 -6.58 28.36
CA TYR A 93 -1.04 -7.14 27.29
C TYR A 93 -1.57 -8.51 26.85
N LEU A 94 -1.82 -9.44 27.78
CA LEU A 94 -2.31 -10.78 27.46
C LEU A 94 -3.70 -10.73 26.84
N ASP A 95 -4.59 -9.86 27.32
CA ASP A 95 -5.92 -9.66 26.73
C ASP A 95 -5.82 -9.17 25.27
N ILE A 96 -4.90 -8.24 24.98
CA ILE A 96 -4.64 -7.76 23.61
C ILE A 96 -4.08 -8.89 22.74
N VAL A 97 -3.12 -9.66 23.24
CA VAL A 97 -2.51 -10.77 22.50
C VAL A 97 -3.56 -11.83 22.17
N HIS A 98 -4.37 -12.26 23.13
CA HIS A 98 -5.43 -13.25 22.88
C HIS A 98 -6.45 -12.73 21.86
N ALA A 99 -6.87 -11.46 21.97
CA ALA A 99 -7.79 -10.87 20.99
C ALA A 99 -7.21 -10.83 19.57
N LEU A 100 -5.90 -10.59 19.43
CA LEU A 100 -5.21 -10.63 18.14
C LEU A 100 -5.08 -12.05 17.61
N GLU A 101 -4.75 -13.02 18.46
CA GLU A 101 -4.69 -14.44 18.07
C GLU A 101 -6.06 -14.96 17.63
N ASP A 102 -7.13 -14.58 18.33
CA ASP A 102 -8.49 -14.97 17.96
C ASP A 102 -8.92 -14.34 16.64
N ALA A 103 -8.56 -13.07 16.39
CA ALA A 103 -8.83 -12.41 15.12
C ALA A 103 -8.08 -13.08 13.95
N LEU A 104 -6.80 -13.44 14.15
CA LEU A 104 -6.00 -14.13 13.14
C LEU A 104 -6.54 -15.54 12.83
N ARG A 105 -7.02 -16.27 13.85
CA ARG A 105 -7.67 -17.57 13.65
C ARG A 105 -8.94 -17.44 12.81
N HIS A 106 -9.76 -16.43 13.08
CA HIS A 106 -10.98 -16.19 12.29
C HIS A 106 -10.68 -15.85 10.84
N GLU A 107 -9.65 -15.04 10.57
CA GLU A 107 -9.22 -14.75 9.19
C GLU A 107 -8.80 -16.02 8.44
N THR A 108 -8.11 -16.96 9.10
CA THR A 108 -7.70 -18.22 8.46
C THR A 108 -8.84 -19.22 8.29
N GLU A 109 -9.74 -19.33 9.28
CA GLU A 109 -10.87 -20.27 9.23
C GLU A 109 -11.88 -19.87 8.15
N ASP A 110 -12.19 -18.57 8.02
CA ASP A 110 -13.09 -18.06 6.99
C ASP A 110 -12.54 -18.30 5.57
N ASP A 111 -11.23 -18.11 5.38
CA ASP A 111 -10.57 -18.34 4.08
C ASP A 111 -10.49 -19.83 3.71
N GLU A 112 -10.21 -20.70 4.69
CA GLU A 112 -10.15 -22.16 4.51
C GLU A 112 -11.52 -22.76 4.19
N GLU A 113 -12.58 -22.34 4.87
CA GLU A 113 -13.95 -22.82 4.61
C GLU A 113 -14.42 -22.41 3.21
N GLU A 114 -14.13 -21.18 2.75
CA GLU A 114 -14.50 -20.73 1.41
C GLU A 114 -13.69 -21.43 0.31
N GLU A 115 -12.41 -21.74 0.56
CA GLU A 115 -11.58 -22.51 -0.37
C GLU A 115 -12.04 -23.98 -0.47
N GLU A 116 -12.36 -24.64 0.65
CA GLU A 116 -12.88 -26.01 0.66
C GLU A 116 -14.21 -26.10 -0.10
N LEU A 117 -15.11 -25.12 0.08
CA LEU A 117 -16.38 -25.08 -0.63
C LEU A 117 -16.20 -24.94 -2.14
N ARG A 118 -15.26 -24.09 -2.58
CA ARG A 118 -14.91 -23.90 -4.00
C ARG A 118 -14.29 -25.17 -4.61
N LEU A 119 -13.46 -25.87 -3.86
CA LEU A 119 -12.87 -27.14 -4.30
C LEU A 119 -13.96 -28.22 -4.48
N ALA A 120 -14.90 -28.31 -3.54
CA ALA A 120 -16.01 -29.26 -3.62
C ALA A 120 -16.93 -29.00 -4.82
N GLU A 121 -17.26 -27.74 -5.10
CA GLU A 121 -18.05 -27.35 -6.28
C GLU A 121 -17.33 -27.73 -7.57
N HIS A 122 -16.03 -27.45 -7.68
CA HIS A 122 -15.24 -27.81 -8.85
C HIS A 122 -15.14 -29.33 -9.08
N MET A 123 -15.07 -30.14 -8.02
CA MET A 123 -15.11 -31.61 -8.16
C MET A 123 -16.48 -32.08 -8.68
N ALA A 124 -17.57 -31.49 -8.19
CA ALA A 124 -18.91 -31.83 -8.65
C ALA A 124 -19.10 -31.51 -10.15
N ASP A 125 -18.59 -30.36 -10.61
CA ASP A 125 -18.64 -29.98 -12.02
C ASP A 125 -17.88 -30.97 -12.92
N LEU A 126 -16.72 -31.48 -12.47
CA LEU A 126 -15.94 -32.47 -13.21
C LEU A 126 -16.65 -33.82 -13.30
N GLU A 127 -17.27 -34.27 -12.20
CA GLU A 127 -18.06 -35.51 -12.17
C GLU A 127 -19.27 -35.42 -13.12
N ASP A 128 -19.95 -34.28 -13.14
CA ASP A 128 -21.10 -34.05 -14.03
C ASP A 128 -20.67 -34.05 -15.51
N VAL A 129 -19.54 -33.42 -15.85
CA VAL A 129 -18.99 -33.43 -17.22
C VAL A 129 -18.57 -34.84 -17.65
N GLU A 130 -17.94 -35.61 -16.77
CA GLU A 130 -17.58 -37.00 -17.04
C GLU A 130 -18.82 -37.88 -17.29
N LEU A 131 -19.87 -37.69 -16.47
CA LEU A 131 -21.14 -38.38 -16.62
C LEU A 131 -21.85 -38.00 -17.93
N GLU A 132 -21.87 -36.71 -18.28
CA GLU A 132 -22.44 -36.23 -19.55
C GLU A 132 -21.70 -36.81 -20.75
N ALA A 133 -20.37 -36.90 -20.71
CA ALA A 133 -19.58 -37.50 -21.78
C ALA A 133 -19.87 -39.00 -21.95
N LEU A 134 -20.03 -39.73 -20.85
CA LEU A 134 -20.45 -41.14 -20.88
C LEU A 134 -21.86 -41.31 -21.44
N LEU A 135 -22.80 -40.44 -21.06
CA LEU A 135 -24.17 -40.44 -21.58
C LEU A 135 -24.23 -40.05 -23.06
N ALA A 136 -23.40 -39.10 -23.51
CA ALA A 136 -23.29 -38.71 -24.91
C ALA A 136 -22.65 -39.80 -25.79
N GLY A 137 -21.79 -40.65 -25.21
CA GLY A 137 -21.25 -41.86 -25.86
C GLY A 137 -22.26 -43.00 -26.00
N LEU A 138 -23.41 -42.91 -25.33
CA LEU A 138 -24.52 -43.88 -25.34
C LEU A 138 -25.62 -43.44 -26.32
N ASP A 139 -25.26 -43.12 -27.57
CA ASP A 139 -26.26 -42.90 -28.62
C ASP A 139 -26.94 -44.24 -29.00
N LEU A 140 -28.13 -44.46 -28.43
CA LEU A 140 -29.03 -45.58 -28.73
C LEU A 140 -29.91 -45.23 -29.96
N GLY A 141 -29.30 -45.07 -31.13
CA GLY A 141 -29.97 -44.97 -32.43
C GLY A 141 -29.41 -46.00 -33.42
N GLY A 142 -30.10 -47.13 -33.62
CA GLY A 142 -29.51 -48.36 -34.16
C GLY A 142 -29.25 -48.46 -35.67
N GLN A 143 -28.22 -49.23 -36.04
CA GLN A 143 -28.33 -50.52 -36.77
C GLN A 143 -26.95 -51.23 -36.85
N PRO A 144 -26.91 -52.58 -36.99
CA PRO A 144 -25.71 -53.40 -36.76
C PRO A 144 -24.93 -53.72 -38.04
N GLN A 145 -23.60 -53.71 -37.95
CA GLN A 145 -22.66 -54.54 -38.73
C GLN A 145 -21.30 -54.47 -38.02
N GLU A 146 -21.04 -55.45 -37.15
CA GLU A 146 -20.16 -56.60 -37.44
C GLU A 146 -18.67 -56.23 -37.58
N GLU A 147 -17.95 -56.50 -36.48
CA GLU A 147 -16.63 -57.17 -36.45
C GLU A 147 -15.38 -56.34 -36.86
N GLN A 148 -14.23 -56.35 -36.16
CA GLN A 148 -13.67 -57.28 -35.18
C GLN A 148 -12.29 -56.74 -34.67
N HIS A 149 -11.94 -57.11 -33.42
CA HIS A 149 -10.57 -57.23 -32.83
C HIS A 149 -9.73 -55.94 -32.61
N GLN A 150 -9.08 -55.70 -31.46
CA GLN A 150 -8.45 -56.65 -30.54
C GLN A 150 -8.25 -56.01 -29.15
N HIS A 151 -8.50 -56.81 -28.11
CA HIS A 151 -8.37 -56.49 -26.70
C HIS A 151 -6.96 -56.88 -26.20
N GLN A 152 -6.56 -56.27 -25.07
CA GLN A 152 -5.76 -56.87 -23.99
C GLN A 152 -4.25 -56.58 -23.92
N GLN A 153 -3.84 -55.82 -22.90
CA GLN A 153 -3.03 -56.38 -21.81
C GLN A 153 -2.90 -55.43 -20.60
N MET A 154 -3.19 -56.00 -19.43
CA MET A 154 -2.79 -55.48 -18.13
C MET A 154 -1.28 -55.61 -17.94
N HIS A 155 -0.66 -54.66 -17.26
CA HIS A 155 0.63 -54.86 -16.61
C HIS A 155 0.67 -54.07 -15.29
N GLU A 156 0.45 -54.76 -14.19
CA GLU A 156 0.94 -54.37 -12.86
C GLU A 156 2.36 -54.94 -12.70
N SER A 157 3.33 -54.11 -12.31
CA SER A 157 4.31 -54.38 -11.25
C SER A 157 5.43 -53.33 -11.22
N SER A 158 5.42 -52.55 -10.13
CA SER A 158 6.52 -52.40 -9.17
C SER A 158 7.94 -52.07 -9.67
N GLY A 159 8.48 -50.93 -9.23
CA GLY A 159 9.92 -50.70 -9.23
C GLY A 159 10.29 -49.22 -9.16
N GLY A 160 10.68 -48.74 -7.97
CA GLY A 160 11.16 -47.39 -7.76
C GLY A 160 12.47 -47.07 -8.52
N GLY A 161 12.62 -45.78 -8.81
CA GLY A 161 13.75 -45.18 -9.49
C GLY A 161 13.33 -43.84 -10.04
N TYR A 162 13.10 -42.87 -9.15
CA TYR A 162 12.83 -41.49 -9.56
C TYR A 162 14.16 -40.91 -10.04
N ASP A 163 14.30 -40.76 -11.36
CA ASP A 163 15.39 -40.01 -11.97
C ASP A 163 15.21 -38.52 -11.61
N ASP A 164 15.97 -38.13 -10.59
CA ASP A 164 16.15 -36.80 -10.00
C ASP A 164 16.90 -35.86 -10.97
N ALA A 165 16.31 -35.57 -12.13
CA ALA A 165 16.89 -34.67 -13.13
C ALA A 165 15.87 -33.87 -13.97
N GLU A 166 14.57 -33.97 -13.68
CA GLU A 166 13.52 -33.27 -14.44
C GLU A 166 12.55 -32.48 -13.52
N LEU A 167 13.01 -32.11 -12.33
CA LEU A 167 12.28 -31.26 -11.37
C LEU A 167 12.91 -29.86 -11.17
N ASP A 168 13.93 -29.50 -11.94
CA ASP A 168 14.66 -28.22 -11.84
C ASP A 168 14.16 -27.15 -12.85
N GLU A 169 13.41 -27.56 -13.88
CA GLU A 169 13.00 -26.67 -14.97
C GLU A 169 11.59 -26.05 -14.78
N LEU A 170 10.78 -26.58 -13.84
CA LEU A 170 9.47 -26.01 -13.47
C LEU A 170 9.50 -25.12 -12.22
N LEU A 171 10.61 -25.10 -11.47
CA LEU A 171 10.83 -24.17 -10.34
C LEU A 171 11.58 -22.89 -10.75
N SER A 172 12.01 -22.80 -12.00
CA SER A 172 12.85 -21.70 -12.52
C SER A 172 12.07 -20.65 -13.34
N HIS A 173 10.76 -20.81 -13.53
CA HIS A 173 9.89 -19.84 -14.20
C HIS A 173 8.69 -19.47 -13.32
N ASP A 174 8.95 -18.60 -12.35
CA ASP A 174 8.26 -17.31 -12.13
C ASP A 174 8.47 -16.91 -10.66
N SER A 175 9.71 -16.54 -10.35
CA SER A 175 10.03 -15.84 -9.10
C SER A 175 9.32 -14.48 -9.17
N PHE A 176 8.09 -14.41 -8.63
CA PHE A 176 7.32 -13.21 -8.30
C PHE A 176 7.83 -11.93 -8.97
N SER A 177 7.55 -11.75 -10.27
CA SER A 177 7.95 -10.53 -10.96
C SER A 177 7.13 -9.34 -10.43
N VAL A 178 7.70 -8.62 -9.46
CA VAL A 178 7.07 -7.48 -8.80
C VAL A 178 6.75 -6.41 -9.84
N SER A 179 5.45 -6.15 -10.06
CA SER A 179 5.00 -5.16 -11.04
C SER A 179 4.38 -3.95 -10.33
N VAL A 180 5.06 -2.80 -10.41
CA VAL A 180 4.63 -1.57 -9.73
C VAL A 180 4.04 -0.58 -10.72
N LEU A 181 2.84 -0.07 -10.45
CA LEU A 181 2.20 0.96 -11.27
C LEU A 181 2.87 2.32 -11.09
N CYS A 182 3.06 3.08 -12.17
CA CYS A 182 3.67 4.39 -12.10
C CYS A 182 2.77 5.40 -11.37
N PRO A 183 3.28 6.10 -10.34
CA PRO A 183 2.47 7.05 -9.57
C PRO A 183 2.08 8.31 -10.37
N ILE A 184 2.76 8.60 -11.47
CA ILE A 184 2.52 9.79 -12.29
C ILE A 184 1.38 9.56 -13.29
N CYS A 185 1.51 8.53 -14.14
CA CYS A 185 0.54 8.29 -15.21
C CYS A 185 -0.57 7.30 -14.82
N LYS A 186 -0.41 6.55 -13.73
CA LYS A 186 -1.36 5.54 -13.23
C LYS A 186 -1.82 4.49 -14.26
N THR A 187 -1.09 4.37 -15.36
CA THR A 187 -1.46 3.54 -16.52
C THR A 187 -0.30 2.68 -17.00
N GLY A 188 0.94 3.12 -16.80
CA GLY A 188 2.13 2.37 -17.13
C GLY A 188 2.75 1.71 -15.90
N TYR A 189 3.34 0.53 -16.10
CA TYR A 189 4.17 -0.13 -15.09
C TYR A 189 5.60 0.41 -15.12
N LEU A 190 6.25 0.40 -13.96
CA LEU A 190 7.65 0.74 -13.78
C LEU A 190 8.51 -0.42 -14.28
N ARG A 191 9.58 -0.06 -15.00
CA ARG A 191 10.56 -1.02 -15.50
C ARG A 191 11.88 -0.76 -14.82
N GLU A 192 12.48 -1.81 -14.32
CA GLU A 192 13.83 -1.78 -13.78
C GLU A 192 14.83 -1.76 -14.93
N ASN A 193 15.75 -0.81 -14.88
CA ASN A 193 16.89 -0.74 -15.79
C ASN A 193 18.15 -0.89 -14.94
N ALA A 194 18.76 -2.07 -15.02
CA ALA A 194 20.09 -2.33 -14.51
C ALA A 194 21.04 -2.37 -15.73
N ASP A 195 21.45 -1.21 -16.23
CA ASP A 195 22.43 -1.15 -17.31
C ASP A 195 23.86 -1.31 -16.77
N ASP A 196 24.63 -2.09 -17.50
CA ASP A 196 25.96 -2.67 -17.25
C ASP A 196 26.90 -1.95 -16.26
N ARG A 197 27.42 -2.73 -15.29
CA ARG A 197 28.64 -2.63 -14.45
C ARG A 197 29.11 -1.29 -13.85
N ALA A 198 28.46 -0.15 -14.07
CA ALA A 198 28.86 1.14 -13.50
C ALA A 198 27.72 2.17 -13.30
N ALA A 199 26.48 1.89 -13.74
CA ALA A 199 25.35 2.80 -13.59
C ALA A 199 24.56 2.53 -12.30
N VAL A 200 24.13 3.60 -11.62
CA VAL A 200 23.25 3.50 -10.46
C VAL A 200 21.89 2.96 -10.94
N PRO A 201 21.42 1.83 -10.39
CA PRO A 201 20.18 1.21 -10.84
C PRO A 201 18.99 2.14 -10.63
N PHE A 202 18.09 2.13 -11.61
CA PHE A 202 16.95 3.03 -11.62
C PHE A 202 15.73 2.37 -12.25
N ILE A 203 14.56 2.82 -11.83
CA ILE A 203 13.30 2.46 -12.46
C ILE A 203 12.79 3.60 -13.32
N SER A 204 12.07 3.26 -14.38
CA SER A 204 11.49 4.24 -15.29
C SER A 204 10.10 3.85 -15.79
N CYS A 205 9.32 4.85 -16.17
CA CYS A 205 8.04 4.68 -16.86
C CYS A 205 8.06 5.34 -18.24
N ARG A 206 7.24 4.84 -19.17
CA ARG A 206 7.01 5.44 -20.49
C ARG A 206 6.51 6.89 -20.44
N CYS A 207 5.93 7.33 -19.33
CA CYS A 207 5.50 8.72 -19.14
C CYS A 207 6.67 9.69 -18.83
N GLY A 208 7.92 9.19 -18.78
CA GLY A 208 9.11 9.98 -18.46
C GLY A 208 9.45 10.07 -16.97
N PHE A 209 8.75 9.30 -16.11
CA PHE A 209 9.12 9.18 -14.71
C PHE A 209 10.40 8.34 -14.57
N THR A 210 11.35 8.80 -13.77
CA THR A 210 12.56 8.07 -13.42
C THR A 210 12.83 8.18 -11.92
N PHE A 211 13.34 7.11 -11.32
CA PHE A 211 13.71 7.09 -9.91
C PHE A 211 15.00 6.30 -9.72
N HIS A 212 16.00 6.95 -9.14
CA HIS A 212 17.34 6.39 -8.92
C HIS A 212 17.48 5.93 -7.47
N VAL A 213 17.96 4.70 -7.28
CA VAL A 213 18.18 4.13 -5.95
C VAL A 213 19.66 4.22 -5.58
N LYS A 214 19.99 4.89 -4.47
CA LYS A 214 21.37 5.05 -4.00
C LYS A 214 21.95 3.78 -3.36
N TYR A 215 21.10 2.98 -2.74
CA TYR A 215 21.45 1.76 -2.02
C TYR A 215 20.40 0.72 -2.33
N VAL A 216 20.81 -0.41 -2.87
CA VAL A 216 19.96 -1.53 -3.24
C VAL A 216 20.11 -2.56 -2.15
N TYR A 217 19.07 -2.72 -1.32
CA TYR A 217 19.03 -3.74 -0.28
C TYR A 217 18.25 -4.98 -0.76
N HIS A 218 17.22 -4.74 -1.57
CA HIS A 218 16.40 -5.73 -2.28
C HIS A 218 16.27 -5.37 -3.78
N GLY A 219 15.33 -5.93 -4.54
CA GLY A 219 15.09 -5.49 -5.92
C GLY A 219 14.74 -3.99 -5.99
N VAL A 220 15.13 -3.28 -7.06
CA VAL A 220 14.96 -1.81 -7.13
C VAL A 220 13.48 -1.40 -7.10
N LEU A 221 12.60 -2.27 -7.61
CA LEU A 221 11.16 -2.11 -7.55
C LEU A 221 10.59 -2.30 -6.14
N GLU A 222 11.12 -3.24 -5.37
CA GLU A 222 10.74 -3.48 -3.97
C GLU A 222 11.16 -2.31 -3.10
N ASP A 223 12.42 -1.86 -3.22
CA ASP A 223 12.94 -0.68 -2.52
C ASP A 223 12.13 0.59 -2.84
N PHE A 224 11.59 0.70 -4.05
CA PHE A 224 10.71 1.80 -4.43
C PHE A 224 9.33 1.67 -3.80
N GLN A 225 8.73 0.48 -3.81
CA GLN A 225 7.44 0.20 -3.18
C GLN A 225 7.49 0.54 -1.69
N ASP A 226 8.52 0.09 -0.99
CA ASP A 226 8.71 0.38 0.44
C ASP A 226 8.82 1.88 0.71
N LYS A 227 9.54 2.62 -0.14
CA LYS A 227 9.64 4.09 0.00
C LYS A 227 8.31 4.79 -0.20
N ILE A 228 7.49 4.34 -1.15
CA ILE A 228 6.16 4.90 -1.39
C ILE A 228 5.23 4.58 -0.21
N VAL A 229 5.23 3.34 0.28
CA VAL A 229 4.44 2.91 1.44
C VAL A 229 4.86 3.73 2.68
N ASN A 230 6.15 3.83 2.96
CA ASN A 230 6.68 4.61 4.08
C ASN A 230 6.31 6.09 3.97
N ALA A 231 6.40 6.69 2.79
CA ALA A 231 6.00 8.07 2.56
C ALA A 231 4.49 8.28 2.81
N PHE A 232 3.66 7.33 2.36
CA PHE A 232 2.22 7.37 2.58
C PHE A 232 1.86 7.25 4.06
N MET A 233 2.48 6.30 4.77
CA MET A 233 2.30 6.13 6.21
C MET A 233 2.73 7.38 6.96
N ALA A 234 3.91 7.93 6.66
CA ALA A 234 4.39 9.19 7.25
C ALA A 234 3.41 10.35 7.02
N HIS A 235 2.82 10.47 5.83
CA HIS A 235 1.83 11.50 5.54
C HIS A 235 0.54 11.30 6.33
N ARG A 236 0.04 10.06 6.47
CA ARG A 236 -1.15 9.76 7.29
C ARG A 236 -0.94 10.11 8.77
N TYR A 237 0.25 9.81 9.31
CA TYR A 237 0.60 10.16 10.69
C TYR A 237 0.81 11.67 10.88
N ALA A 238 1.20 12.41 9.83
CA ALA A 238 1.31 13.86 9.87
C ALA A 238 -0.06 14.56 9.79
N ASP A 239 -0.98 14.07 8.96
CA ASP A 239 -2.33 14.65 8.80
C ASP A 239 -3.21 14.44 10.04
N THR A 240 -3.03 13.33 10.76
CA THR A 240 -3.70 13.09 12.05
C THR A 240 -3.19 14.00 13.19
N ARG A 241 -1.96 14.52 13.08
CA ARG A 241 -1.42 15.52 14.04
C ARG A 241 -1.83 16.96 13.71
N MET A 242 -2.09 17.27 12.44
CA MET A 242 -2.64 18.56 12.02
C MET A 242 -4.16 18.43 11.87
N GLY A 243 -4.90 18.38 12.98
CA GLY A 243 -6.37 18.22 13.02
C GLY A 243 -7.14 18.93 11.92
N ARG A 244 -7.30 18.26 10.77
CA ARG A 244 -8.22 18.66 9.71
C ARG A 244 -9.54 17.97 10.00
N CYS A 245 -10.53 18.77 10.36
CA CYS A 245 -11.93 18.44 10.20
C CYS A 245 -12.15 18.02 8.74
N VAL A 246 -12.24 16.73 8.49
CA VAL A 246 -12.89 16.22 7.28
C VAL A 246 -14.37 16.23 7.61
N SER A 247 -15.04 17.32 7.24
CA SER A 247 -16.50 17.31 7.14
C SER A 247 -16.86 16.36 6.00
N LEU A 248 -17.43 15.21 6.37
CA LEU A 248 -18.20 14.36 5.48
C LEU A 248 -19.44 15.14 5.02
N THR A 249 -19.53 15.34 3.72
CA THR A 249 -20.80 15.47 2.98
C THR A 249 -20.68 14.62 1.74
#